data_AF-A0A0H3ZY81-F1
#
_entry.id   AF-A0A0H3ZY81-F1
#
_cell.length_a   1.000
_cell.length_b   1.000
_cell.length_c   1.000
_cell.angle_alpha   90.00
_cell.angle_beta   90.00
_cell.angle_gamma   90.00
#
_symmetry.space_group_name_H-M   'P 1'
#
loop_
_entity.id
_entity.type
_entity.pdbx_description
1 polymer ?
#
loop_
_entity_poly.entity_id
_entity_poly.type
_entity_poly.pdbx_seq_one_letter_code
_entity_poly.pdbx_strand_id
1 'polypeptide(L)'
;MNSTDLERYNFLYEQHLTNLKLQGKRPATIDAYSRAVRRITAHFDRVPDTLTTADLKQFFAALIQTHSWSTIKLDRNGLQFVYRYTALLRNSMELNQEPTI
;
A
#
# COMPACT_ATOMS: atom_id res chain seq x y z
N MET A 1 -9.82 -3.36 -11.80
CA MET A 1 -10.54 -3.61 -10.53
C MET A 1 -12.04 -3.57 -10.71
N ASN A 2 -12.78 -4.42 -9.99
CA ASN A 2 -14.25 -4.29 -9.86
C ASN A 2 -14.62 -3.20 -8.82
N SER A 3 -15.91 -2.89 -8.69
CA SER A 3 -16.40 -1.83 -7.80
C SER A 3 -16.05 -2.08 -6.33
N THR A 4 -16.18 -3.33 -5.85
CA THR A 4 -15.85 -3.69 -4.47
C THR A 4 -14.36 -3.53 -4.19
N ASP A 5 -13.49 -3.93 -5.11
CA ASP A 5 -12.04 -3.74 -5.01
C ASP A 5 -11.66 -2.26 -5.02
N LEU A 6 -12.39 -1.43 -5.78
CA LEU A 6 -12.16 0.02 -5.81
C LEU A 6 -12.51 0.69 -4.49
N GLU A 7 -13.65 0.35 -3.89
CA GLU A 7 -14.04 0.83 -2.56
C GLU A 7 -13.01 0.40 -1.51
N ARG A 8 -12.59 -0.86 -1.56
CA ARG A 8 -11.55 -1.42 -0.69
C ARG A 8 -10.22 -0.67 -0.84
N TYR A 9 -9.81 -0.40 -2.08
CA TYR A 9 -8.61 0.38 -2.37
C TYR A 9 -8.70 1.80 -1.80
N ASN A 10 -9.81 2.50 -2.04
CA ASN A 10 -10.00 3.87 -1.58
C ASN A 10 -9.93 3.96 -0.05
N PHE A 11 -10.60 3.04 0.65
CA PHE A 11 -10.53 2.96 2.11
C PHE A 11 -9.09 2.75 2.60
N LEU A 12 -8.37 1.77 2.05
CA LEU A 12 -6.96 1.52 2.44
C LEU A 12 -6.06 2.71 2.13
N TYR A 13 -6.30 3.39 1.01
CA TYR A 13 -5.52 4.56 0.62
C TYR A 13 -5.74 5.73 1.58
N GLU A 14 -6.99 5.99 2.00
CA GLU A 14 -7.29 7.01 3.00
C GLU A 14 -6.68 6.68 4.38
N GLN A 15 -6.76 5.42 4.80
CA GLN A 15 -6.12 4.97 6.03
C GLN A 15 -4.59 5.11 5.96
N HIS A 16 -3.98 4.81 4.81
CA HIS A 16 -2.55 5.01 4.59
C HIS A 16 -2.16 6.49 4.77
N LEU A 17 -2.90 7.41 4.14
CA LEU A 17 -2.67 8.84 4.26
C LEU A 17 -2.82 9.33 5.70
N THR A 18 -3.85 8.86 6.40
CA THR A 18 -4.10 9.20 7.80
C THR A 18 -2.94 8.73 8.69
N ASN A 19 -2.51 7.47 8.54
CA ASN A 19 -1.40 6.92 9.31
C ASN A 19 -0.07 7.67 9.07
N LEU A 20 0.20 8.09 7.82
CA LEU A 20 1.39 8.89 7.52
C LEU A 20 1.35 10.26 8.22
N LYS A 21 0.18 10.91 8.26
CA LYS A 21 -0.02 12.18 8.98
C LYS A 21 0.14 12.00 10.48
N LEU A 22 -0.48 10.96 11.06
CA LEU A 22 -0.41 10.66 12.50
C LEU A 22 1.03 10.38 12.96
N GLN A 23 1.87 9.79 12.10
CA GLN A 23 3.29 9.61 12.38
C GLN A 23 4.17 10.82 12.05
N GLY A 24 3.57 11.99 11.78
CA GLY A 24 4.30 13.24 11.55
C GLY A 24 5.21 13.22 10.30
N LYS A 25 4.88 12.43 9.27
CA LYS A 25 5.68 12.40 8.04
C LYS A 25 5.60 13.76 7.32
N ARG A 26 6.72 14.19 6.74
CA ARG A 26 6.78 15.43 5.96
C ARG A 26 5.89 15.30 4.70
N PRO A 27 5.32 16.41 4.18
CA PRO A 27 4.48 16.37 2.97
C PRO A 27 5.11 15.66 1.78
N ALA A 28 6.40 15.89 1.52
CA ALA A 28 7.14 15.21 0.44
C ALA A 28 7.23 13.69 0.65
N THR A 29 7.35 13.24 1.90
CA THR A 29 7.36 11.80 2.22
C THR A 29 5.96 11.20 2.06
N ILE A 30 4.91 11.92 2.46
CA ILE A 30 3.52 11.49 2.27
C ILE A 30 3.25 11.29 0.78
N ASP A 31 3.59 12.27 -0.06
CA ASP A 31 3.41 12.17 -1.50
C ASP A 31 4.20 10.99 -2.10
N ALA A 32 5.48 10.85 -1.74
CA ALA A 32 6.32 9.76 -2.22
C ALA A 32 5.77 8.37 -1.85
N TYR A 33 5.36 8.18 -0.61
CA TYR A 33 4.86 6.88 -0.14
C TYR A 33 3.49 6.57 -0.76
N SER A 34 2.62 7.58 -0.88
CA SER A 34 1.31 7.43 -1.52
C SER A 34 1.44 7.14 -3.02
N ARG A 35 2.49 7.65 -3.68
CA ARG A 35 2.80 7.29 -5.07
C ARG A 35 3.16 5.81 -5.20
N ALA A 36 3.88 5.24 -4.24
CA ALA A 36 4.23 3.82 -4.24
C ALA A 36 2.99 2.92 -4.23
N VAL A 37 2.02 3.24 -3.38
CA VAL A 37 0.74 2.51 -3.27
C VAL A 37 -0.04 2.59 -4.58
N ARG A 38 -0.15 3.78 -5.18
CA ARG A 38 -0.79 3.96 -6.49
C ARG A 38 -0.09 3.16 -7.59
N ARG A 39 1.25 3.20 -7.62
CA ARG A 39 2.06 2.52 -8.65
C ARG A 39 1.91 1.01 -8.59
N ILE A 40 1.98 0.40 -7.40
CA ILE A 40 1.86 -1.06 -7.30
C ILE A 40 0.44 -1.54 -7.61
N THR A 41 -0.57 -0.77 -7.20
CA THR A 41 -1.97 -1.04 -7.50
C THR A 41 -2.21 -1.03 -9.00
N ALA A 42 -1.72 0.00 -9.69
CA ALA A 42 -1.81 0.12 -11.14
C ALA A 42 -1.01 -0.97 -11.88
N HIS A 43 0.12 -1.41 -11.33
CA HIS A 43 0.96 -2.45 -11.94
C HIS A 43 0.26 -3.81 -12.01
N PHE A 44 -0.51 -4.16 -10.97
CA PHE A 44 -1.18 -5.47 -10.88
C PHE A 44 -2.68 -5.43 -11.14
N ASP A 45 -3.28 -4.24 -11.24
CA ASP A 45 -4.74 -4.02 -11.20
C ASP A 45 -5.42 -4.72 -10.00
N ARG A 46 -4.74 -4.76 -8.85
CA ARG A 46 -5.15 -5.47 -7.62
C ARG A 46 -4.94 -4.63 -6.37
N VAL A 47 -5.81 -4.83 -5.39
CA VAL A 47 -5.81 -4.05 -4.15
C VAL A 47 -4.55 -4.39 -3.34
N PRO A 48 -3.82 -3.42 -2.75
CA PRO A 48 -2.53 -3.68 -2.11
C PRO A 48 -2.54 -4.80 -1.07
N ASP A 49 -3.62 -4.96 -0.31
CA ASP A 49 -3.72 -5.97 0.75
C ASP A 49 -3.92 -7.40 0.24
N THR A 50 -4.14 -7.58 -1.07
CA THR A 50 -4.20 -8.90 -1.73
C THR A 50 -2.86 -9.36 -2.29
N LEU A 51 -1.84 -8.49 -2.29
CA LEU A 51 -0.54 -8.77 -2.88
C LEU A 51 0.34 -9.61 -1.95
N THR A 52 1.06 -10.55 -2.54
CA THR A 52 1.98 -11.44 -1.84
C THR A 52 3.41 -10.91 -1.88
N THR A 53 4.30 -11.53 -1.09
CA THR A 53 5.74 -11.25 -1.18
C THR A 53 6.33 -11.56 -2.57
N ALA A 54 5.78 -12.55 -3.29
CA ALA A 54 6.21 -12.86 -4.66
C ALA A 54 5.87 -11.71 -5.62
N ASP A 55 4.67 -11.15 -5.50
CA ASP A 55 4.25 -9.97 -6.28
C ASP A 55 5.17 -8.78 -6.01
N LEU A 56 5.54 -8.52 -4.76
CA LEU A 56 6.49 -7.45 -4.41
C LEU A 56 7.85 -7.64 -5.09
N LYS A 57 8.37 -8.88 -5.13
CA LYS A 57 9.64 -9.18 -5.81
C LYS A 57 9.55 -8.92 -7.31
N GLN A 58 8.47 -9.36 -7.94
CA GLN A 58 8.23 -9.13 -9.37
C GLN A 58 8.13 -7.63 -9.68
N PHE A 59 7.38 -6.89 -8.87
CA PHE A 59 7.23 -5.45 -9.01
C PHE A 59 8.58 -4.72 -8.94
N PHE A 60 9.40 -5.00 -7.91
CA PHE A 60 10.70 -4.35 -7.79
C PHE A 60 11.70 -4.78 -8.86
N ALA A 61 11.65 -6.04 -9.32
CA ALA A 61 12.47 -6.48 -10.45
C ALA A 61 12.16 -5.70 -11.73
N ALA A 62 10.88 -5.42 -12.00
CA ALA A 62 10.45 -4.59 -13.12
C ALA A 62 10.83 -3.10 -12.94
N LEU A 63 10.68 -2.55 -11.73
CA LEU A 63 11.00 -1.15 -11.44
C LEU A 63 12.49 -0.84 -11.57
N ILE A 64 13.37 -1.77 -11.18
CA ILE A 64 14.84 -1.60 -11.30
C ILE A 64 15.27 -1.36 -12.74
N GLN A 65 14.53 -1.86 -13.73
CA GLN A 65 14.86 -1.68 -15.15
C GLN A 65 14.53 -0.28 -15.68
N THR A 66 13.67 0.48 -14.98
CA THR A 66 13.06 1.71 -15.52
C THR A 66 13.19 2.93 -14.61
N HIS A 67 13.56 2.75 -13.35
CA HIS A 67 13.60 3.80 -12.35
C HIS A 67 14.96 3.87 -11.64
N SER A 68 15.28 5.04 -11.11
CA SER A 68 16.48 5.23 -10.32
C SER A 68 16.39 4.53 -8.96
N TRP A 69 17.55 4.22 -8.37
CA TRP A 69 17.63 3.66 -7.02
C TRP A 69 17.00 4.56 -5.95
N SER A 70 17.00 5.88 -6.11
CA SER A 70 16.33 6.77 -5.16
C SER A 70 14.81 6.58 -5.21
N THR A 71 14.21 6.45 -6.40
CA THR A 71 12.79 6.14 -6.55
C THR A 71 12.44 4.78 -5.96
N ILE A 72 13.26 3.75 -6.24
CA ILE A 72 13.02 2.38 -5.74
C ILE A 72 13.05 2.34 -4.21
N LYS A 73 13.97 3.09 -3.58
CA LYS A 73 14.02 3.21 -2.12
C LYS A 73 12.76 3.87 -1.54
N LEU A 74 12.27 4.94 -2.18
CA LEU A 74 11.02 5.59 -1.76
C LEU A 74 9.83 4.65 -1.86
N ASP A 75 9.73 3.92 -2.98
CA ASP A 75 8.66 2.95 -3.20
C ASP A 75 8.69 1.82 -2.18
N ARG A 76 9.87 1.24 -1.95
CA ARG A 76 10.07 0.19 -0.95
C ARG A 76 9.64 0.65 0.44
N ASN A 77 10.06 1.84 0.86
CA ASN A 77 9.71 2.35 2.17
C ASN A 77 8.23 2.70 2.30
N GLY A 78 7.60 3.22 1.23
CA GLY A 78 6.17 3.48 1.18
C GLY A 78 5.33 2.22 1.28
N LEU A 79 5.71 1.17 0.54
CA LEU A 79 5.04 -0.11 0.61
C LEU A 79 5.27 -0.81 1.97
N GLN A 80 6.48 -0.78 2.50
CA GLN A 80 6.74 -1.31 3.84
C GLN A 80 5.87 -0.61 4.90
N PHE A 81 5.64 0.71 4.75
CA PHE A 81 4.76 1.46 5.64
C PHE A 81 3.30 1.00 5.53
N VAL A 82 2.74 0.88 4.31
CA VAL A 82 1.33 0.50 4.13
C VAL A 82 1.05 -0.90 4.66
N TYR A 83 1.96 -1.86 4.44
CA TYR A 83 1.77 -3.21 4.97
C TYR A 83 1.89 -3.24 6.49
N ARG A 84 2.82 -2.48 7.07
CA ARG A 84 3.02 -2.46 8.52
C ARG A 84 1.89 -1.79 9.29
N TYR A 85 1.38 -0.67 8.79
CA TYR A 85 0.48 0.21 9.56
C TYR A 85 -0.93 0.31 9.01
N THR A 86 -1.25 -0.33 7.88
CA THR A 86 -2.57 -0.19 7.26
C THR A 86 -3.18 -1.54 6.92
N ALA A 87 -2.50 -2.36 6.12
CA ALA A 87 -3.03 -3.68 5.74
C ALA A 87 -3.11 -4.64 6.93
N LEU A 88 -2.07 -4.69 7.78
CA LEU A 88 -2.08 -5.55 8.98
C LEU A 88 -3.08 -5.09 10.05
N LEU A 89 -3.25 -3.77 10.24
CA LEU A 89 -4.25 -3.25 11.19
C LEU A 89 -5.67 -3.64 10.80
N ARG A 90 -5.96 -3.66 9.49
CA ARG A 90 -7.25 -4.15 9.00
C ARG A 90 -7.46 -5.63 9.29
N ASN A 91 -6.48 -6.49 9.01
CA ASN A 91 -6.59 -7.92 9.34
C ASN A 91 -6.86 -8.12 10.85
N SER A 92 -6.24 -7.32 11.72
CA SER A 92 -6.53 -7.37 13.15
C SER A 92 -7.89 -6.79 13.55
N MET A 93 -8.46 -5.86 12.78
CA MET A 93 -9.81 -5.33 13.03
C MET A 93 -10.91 -6.28 12.52
N GLU A 94 -10.67 -7.00 11.42
CA GLU A 94 -11.59 -8.04 10.91
C GLU A 94 -11.61 -9.27 11.82
N LEU A 95 -10.48 -9.64 12.45
CA LEU A 95 -10.43 -10.73 13.45
C LEU A 95 -11.17 -10.41 14.77
N ASN A 96 -11.52 -9.14 14.99
CA ASN A 96 -12.28 -8.69 16.16
C ASN A 96 -13.77 -8.46 15.86
N GLN A 97 -14.24 -8.76 14.65
CA GLN A 97 -15.66 -8.83 14.36
C GLN A 97 -16.13 -10.27 14.65
N GLU A 98 -16.84 -10.45 15.77
CA GLU A 98 -17.54 -11.72 16.05
C GLU A 98 -18.44 -12.09 14.86
N PRO A 99 -18.54 -13.38 14.52
CA PRO A 99 -19.38 -13.81 13.40
C PRO A 99 -20.80 -13.29 13.62
N THR A 100 -21.29 -12.50 12.66
CA THR A 100 -22.71 -12.16 12.61
C THR A 100 -23.49 -13.47 12.49
N ILE A 101 -24.31 -13.74 13.51
CA ILE A 101 -25.17 -14.92 13.69
C ILE A 101 -26.03 -15.15 12.45
#